data_AF-A0A524QXQ4-F1
#
_entry.id   AF-A0A524QXQ4-F1
#
_cell.length_a   1.000
_cell.length_b   1.000
_cell.length_c   1.000
_cell.angle_alpha   90.00
_cell.angle_beta   90.00
_cell.angle_gamma   90.00
#
_symmetry.space_group_name_H-M   'P 1'
#
loop_
_entity.id
_entity.type
_entity.pdbx_description
1 polymer ?
#
loop_
_entity_poly.entity_id
_entity_poly.type
_entity_poly.pdbx_seq_one_letter_code
_entity_poly.pdbx_strand_id
1 'polypeptide(L)'
;MNVWEGVILALTQIRTEKLKSFFSLLGVIIGVMFLLVVVSVVEGMDRYIKEDFASQIFGLNTITISRNPSVQVNTDGEQWRRWARRRRLTFDDAEIIRQGLT
;
A
#
# COMPACT_ATOMS: atom_id res chain seq x y z
N MET A 1 19.42 -30.96 35.81
CA MET A 1 18.04 -30.43 35.93
C MET A 1 17.24 -31.05 34.79
N ASN A 2 16.21 -31.81 35.11
CA ASN A 2 15.40 -32.48 34.10
C ASN A 2 14.43 -31.46 33.50
N VAL A 3 14.57 -31.16 32.21
CA VAL A 3 13.70 -30.21 31.48
C VAL A 3 12.20 -30.55 31.65
N TRP A 4 11.88 -31.84 31.79
CA TRP A 4 10.53 -32.32 32.03
C TRP A 4 9.94 -31.82 33.37
N GLU A 5 10.76 -31.81 34.41
CA GLU A 5 10.39 -31.37 35.74
C GLU A 5 10.16 -29.85 35.76
N GLY A 6 10.95 -29.09 34.99
CA GLY A 6 10.75 -27.66 34.78
C GLY A 6 9.44 -27.32 34.08
N VAL A 7 9.04 -28.08 33.05
CA VAL A 7 7.76 -27.87 32.33
C VAL A 7 6.57 -28.14 33.24
N ILE A 8 6.61 -29.22 34.02
CA ILE A 8 5.56 -29.56 34.99
C ILE A 8 5.43 -28.47 36.06
N LEU A 9 6.56 -27.97 36.56
CA LEU A 9 6.57 -26.88 37.54
C LEU A 9 5.93 -25.61 36.96
N ALA A 10 6.31 -25.19 35.76
CA ALA A 10 5.76 -24.01 35.09
C ALA A 10 4.24 -24.11 34.86
N LEU A 11 3.74 -25.28 34.40
CA LEU A 11 2.31 -25.53 34.23
C LEU A 11 1.53 -25.45 35.54
N THR A 12 2.13 -25.97 36.62
CA THR A 12 1.55 -25.88 37.96
C THR A 12 1.46 -24.41 38.39
N GLN A 13 2.51 -23.64 38.16
CA GLN A 13 2.58 -22.21 38.51
C GLN A 13 1.53 -21.36 37.77
N ILE A 14 1.31 -21.63 36.46
CA ILE A 14 0.24 -20.98 35.67
C ILE A 14 -1.15 -21.28 36.25
N ARG A 15 -1.40 -22.52 36.72
CA ARG A 15 -2.69 -22.89 37.33
C ARG A 15 -2.89 -22.30 38.72
N THR A 16 -1.82 -22.10 39.49
CA THR A 16 -1.89 -21.51 40.84
C THR A 16 -2.10 -20.00 40.76
N GLU A 17 -1.35 -19.30 39.90
CA GLU A 17 -1.36 -17.84 39.75
C GLU A 17 -2.24 -17.38 38.58
N LYS A 18 -3.54 -17.72 38.65
CA LYS A 18 -4.48 -17.49 37.54
C LYS A 18 -4.63 -16.03 37.15
N LEU A 19 -4.68 -15.11 38.13
CA LEU A 19 -4.85 -13.68 37.87
C LEU A 19 -3.65 -13.10 37.12
N LYS A 20 -2.44 -13.39 37.61
CA LYS A 20 -1.20 -12.89 37.00
C LYS A 20 -1.01 -13.43 35.58
N SER A 21 -1.22 -14.74 35.40
CA SER A 21 -1.13 -15.39 34.09
C SER A 21 -2.19 -14.83 33.12
N PHE A 22 -3.40 -14.56 33.60
CA PHE A 22 -4.48 -13.98 32.79
C PHE A 22 -4.14 -12.57 32.31
N PHE A 23 -3.72 -11.66 33.20
CA PHE A 23 -3.34 -10.30 32.81
C PHE A 23 -2.14 -10.27 31.86
N SER A 24 -1.15 -11.15 32.07
CA SER A 24 -0.02 -11.28 31.16
C SER A 24 -0.44 -11.74 29.76
N LEU A 25 -1.33 -12.73 29.68
CA LEU A 25 -1.83 -13.24 28.40
C LEU A 25 -2.68 -12.18 27.69
N LEU A 26 -3.57 -11.51 28.42
CA LEU A 26 -4.43 -10.46 27.89
C LEU A 26 -3.61 -9.32 27.27
N GLY A 27 -2.55 -8.87 27.96
CA GLY A 27 -1.67 -7.82 27.45
C GLY A 27 -0.98 -8.21 26.15
N VAL A 28 -0.46 -9.44 26.06
CA VAL A 28 0.18 -9.95 24.83
C VAL A 28 -0.83 -10.09 23.70
N ILE A 29 -2.02 -10.63 23.96
CA ILE A 29 -3.08 -10.76 22.95
C ILE A 29 -3.44 -9.38 22.38
N ILE A 30 -3.73 -8.40 23.25
CA ILE A 30 -4.10 -7.05 22.79
C ILE A 30 -2.95 -6.41 21.98
N GLY A 31 -1.70 -6.58 22.43
CA GLY A 31 -0.54 -6.02 21.74
C GLY A 31 -0.34 -6.61 20.34
N VAL A 32 -0.38 -7.94 20.21
CA VAL A 32 -0.22 -8.62 18.91
C VAL A 32 -1.43 -8.35 18.01
N MET A 33 -2.66 -8.37 18.55
CA MET A 33 -3.86 -8.07 17.78
C MET A 33 -3.83 -6.65 17.21
N PHE A 34 -3.42 -5.65 17.99
CA PHE A 34 -3.27 -4.28 17.51
C PHE A 34 -2.28 -4.19 16.34
N LEU A 35 -1.11 -4.82 16.47
CA LEU A 35 -0.09 -4.86 15.41
C LEU A 35 -0.65 -5.49 14.13
N LEU A 36 -1.32 -6.65 14.25
CA LEU A 36 -1.90 -7.36 13.11
C LEU A 36 -2.95 -6.50 12.37
N VAL A 37 -3.80 -5.79 13.11
CA VAL A 37 -4.79 -4.88 12.51
C VAL A 37 -4.10 -3.76 11.74
N VAL A 38 -3.11 -3.10 12.34
CA VAL A 38 -2.41 -1.99 11.66
C VAL A 38 -1.70 -2.48 10.39
N VAL A 39 -0.94 -3.58 10.47
CA VAL A 39 -0.21 -4.12 9.32
C VAL A 39 -1.18 -4.56 8.22
N SER A 40 -2.26 -5.27 8.55
CA SER A 40 -3.25 -5.71 7.56
C SER A 40 -3.98 -4.55 6.87
N VAL A 41 -4.28 -3.47 7.60
CA VAL A 41 -4.87 -2.26 7.00
C VAL A 41 -3.89 -1.58 6.07
N VAL A 42 -2.63 -1.41 6.48
CA VAL A 42 -1.58 -0.79 5.65
C VAL A 42 -1.36 -1.60 4.37
N GLU A 43 -1.19 -2.91 4.48
CA GLU A 43 -1.02 -3.79 3.32
C GLU A 43 -2.28 -3.86 2.45
N GLY A 44 -3.46 -3.87 3.06
CA GLY A 44 -4.73 -3.83 2.35
C GLY A 44 -4.91 -2.53 1.55
N MET A 45 -4.53 -1.39 2.12
CA MET A 45 -4.55 -0.09 1.45
C MET A 45 -3.54 -0.02 0.30
N ASP A 46 -2.32 -0.52 0.49
CA ASP A 46 -1.31 -0.56 -0.58
C ASP A 46 -1.80 -1.38 -1.78
N ARG A 47 -2.41 -2.54 -1.52
CA ARG A 47 -3.02 -3.37 -2.56
C ARG A 47 -4.21 -2.67 -3.23
N TYR A 48 -5.15 -2.14 -2.45
CA TYR A 48 -6.31 -1.41 -2.96
C TYR A 48 -5.90 -0.22 -3.85
N ILE A 49 -4.86 0.53 -3.46
CA ILE A 49 -4.37 1.65 -4.27
C ILE A 49 -3.71 1.16 -5.57
N LYS A 50 -2.96 0.06 -5.52
CA LYS A 50 -2.31 -0.49 -6.73
C LYS A 50 -3.29 -1.16 -7.67
N GLU A 51 -4.30 -1.87 -7.18
CA GLU A 51 -5.24 -2.61 -8.02
C GLU A 51 -6.43 -1.75 -8.44
N ASP A 52 -7.09 -1.05 -7.52
CA ASP A 52 -8.32 -0.32 -7.83
C ASP A 52 -8.04 1.13 -8.25
N PHE A 53 -7.14 1.86 -7.58
CA PHE A 53 -6.83 3.23 -7.99
C PHE A 53 -5.99 3.29 -9.28
N ALA A 54 -4.99 2.42 -9.46
CA ALA A 54 -4.23 2.40 -10.70
C ALA A 54 -5.08 1.92 -11.89
N SER A 55 -6.00 0.98 -11.69
CA SER A 55 -6.90 0.54 -12.76
C SER A 55 -7.99 1.58 -13.07
N GLN A 56 -8.52 2.31 -12.09
CA GLN A 56 -9.58 3.29 -12.34
C GLN A 56 -9.06 4.63 -12.88
N ILE A 57 -7.88 5.10 -12.45
CA ILE A 57 -7.33 6.39 -12.91
C ILE A 57 -6.39 6.21 -14.12
N PHE A 58 -5.59 5.15 -14.11
CA PHE A 58 -4.59 4.91 -15.15
C PHE A 58 -4.86 3.68 -15.99
N GLY A 59 -5.87 2.85 -15.71
CA GLY A 59 -6.10 1.56 -16.38
C GLY A 59 -4.86 0.66 -16.35
N LEU A 60 -5.00 -0.61 -15.98
CA LEU A 60 -3.92 -1.54 -16.27
C LEU A 60 -3.68 -1.50 -17.78
N ASN A 61 -2.48 -1.04 -18.19
CA ASN A 61 -2.08 -0.77 -19.58
C ASN A 61 -2.67 0.49 -20.28
N THR A 62 -2.96 1.60 -19.59
CA THR A 62 -3.26 2.88 -20.31
C THR A 62 -2.05 3.78 -20.44
N ILE A 63 -1.80 4.22 -21.67
CA ILE A 63 -0.83 5.27 -21.99
C ILE A 63 -1.56 6.61 -22.00
N THR A 64 -1.35 7.44 -20.99
CA THR A 64 -1.94 8.78 -20.91
C THR A 64 -1.05 9.81 -21.60
N ILE A 65 -1.52 10.36 -22.71
CA ILE A 65 -0.80 11.39 -23.48
C ILE A 65 -1.41 12.76 -23.21
N SER A 66 -0.65 13.65 -22.58
CA SER A 66 -1.09 15.01 -22.26
C SER A 66 -0.19 16.07 -22.90
N ARG A 67 -0.80 17.15 -23.40
CA ARG A 67 -0.08 18.27 -24.06
C ARG A 67 0.85 19.00 -23.10
N ASN A 68 0.41 19.15 -21.85
CA ASN A 68 1.19 19.69 -20.75
C ASN A 68 1.48 18.56 -19.74
N PRO A 69 2.67 18.55 -19.12
CA PRO A 69 2.99 17.53 -18.13
C PRO A 69 2.03 17.64 -16.93
N SER A 70 1.53 16.49 -16.49
CA SER A 70 0.64 16.35 -15.33
C SER A 70 1.33 16.71 -14.01
N VAL A 71 2.66 16.56 -13.96
CA VAL A 71 3.51 16.93 -12.84
C VAL A 71 4.44 18.06 -13.28
N GLN A 72 4.28 19.24 -12.69
CA GLN A 72 5.07 20.44 -13.00
C GLN A 72 5.97 20.77 -11.81
N VAL A 73 7.20 20.26 -11.83
CA VAL A 73 8.23 20.57 -10.82
C VAL A 73 9.19 21.60 -11.40
N ASN A 74 9.43 22.70 -10.69
CA ASN A 74 10.37 23.77 -11.09
C ASN A 74 10.14 24.30 -12.52
N THR A 75 8.94 24.80 -12.82
CA THR A 75 8.62 25.28 -14.18
C THR A 75 8.96 26.75 -14.37
N ASP A 76 9.91 27.04 -15.26
CA ASP A 76 10.25 28.40 -15.72
C ASP A 76 9.29 28.95 -16.78
N GLY A 77 9.21 30.28 -16.91
CA GLY A 77 8.40 30.96 -17.94
C GLY A 77 8.80 30.64 -19.40
N GLU A 78 10.04 30.19 -19.63
CA GLU A 78 10.54 29.63 -20.89
C GLU A 78 9.87 28.27 -21.21
N GLN A 79 9.66 27.43 -20.20
CA GLN A 79 9.04 26.11 -20.34
C GLN A 79 7.54 26.24 -20.65
N TRP A 80 6.86 27.16 -19.96
CA TRP A 80 5.46 27.51 -20.24
C TRP A 80 5.24 27.96 -21.69
N ARG A 81 6.11 28.84 -22.21
CA ARG A 81 6.03 29.29 -23.61
C ARG A 81 6.26 28.16 -24.59
N ARG A 82 7.14 27.20 -24.29
CA ARG A 82 7.35 26.00 -25.12
C ARG A 82 6.12 25.10 -25.14
N TRP A 83 5.45 24.90 -24.01
CA TRP A 83 4.23 24.08 -23.95
C TRP A 83 3.05 24.72 -24.67
N ALA A 84 2.89 26.04 -24.57
CA ALA A 84 1.86 26.78 -25.29
C ALA A 84 1.97 26.63 -26.82
N ARG A 85 3.20 26.47 -27.34
CA ARG A 85 3.47 26.24 -28.77
C ARG A 85 3.31 24.79 -29.23
N ARG A 86 3.12 23.82 -28.33
CA ARG A 86 2.90 22.41 -28.72
C ARG A 86 1.61 22.28 -29.51
N ARG A 87 1.60 21.42 -30.54
CA ARG A 87 0.41 21.10 -31.33
C ARG A 87 -0.73 20.63 -30.42
N ARG A 88 -1.97 21.00 -30.74
CA ARG A 88 -3.15 20.52 -30.01
C ARG A 88 -3.31 19.04 -30.34
N LEU A 89 -3.50 18.21 -29.31
CA LEU A 89 -3.82 16.81 -29.48
C LEU A 89 -5.26 16.70 -29.99
N THR A 90 -5.47 15.99 -31.10
CA THR A 90 -6.80 15.66 -31.62
C THR A 90 -7.11 14.18 -31.41
N PHE A 91 -8.38 13.80 -31.49
CA PHE A 91 -8.78 12.39 -31.38
C PHE A 91 -8.18 11.51 -32.50
N ASP A 92 -7.88 12.09 -33.66
CA ASP A 92 -7.22 11.37 -34.76
C ASP A 92 -5.79 10.93 -34.40
N ASP A 93 -5.05 11.76 -33.65
CA ASP A 93 -3.71 11.38 -33.17
C ASP A 93 -3.79 10.15 -32.23
N ALA A 94 -4.88 10.01 -31.45
CA ALA A 94 -5.07 8.87 -30.56
C ALA A 94 -5.30 7.55 -31.34
N GLU A 95 -6.01 7.62 -32.46
CA GLU A 95 -6.28 6.46 -33.31
C GLU A 95 -5.01 5.94 -33.99
N ILE A 96 -4.15 6.84 -34.47
CA ILE A 96 -2.85 6.50 -35.08
C ILE A 96 -1.95 5.79 -34.07
N ILE A 97 -1.89 6.29 -32.83
CA ILE A 97 -1.07 5.71 -31.77
C ILE A 97 -1.61 4.32 -31.37
N ARG A 98 -2.93 4.15 -31.31
CA ARG A 98 -3.58 2.87 -31.05
C ARG A 98 -3.20 1.82 -32.10
N GLN A 99 -3.17 2.19 -33.37
CA GLN A 99 -2.81 1.28 -34.46
C GLN A 99 -1.33 0.88 -34.43
N GLY A 100 -0.44 1.77 -33.98
CA GLY A 100 0.99 1.49 -33.85
C GLY A 100 1.40 0.65 -32.64
N LEU A 101 0.47 0.37 -31.71
CA LEU A 101 0.70 -0.40 -30.48
C LEU A 101 0.30 -1.89 -30.59
N THR A 102 0.07 -2.40 -31.82
CA THR A 102 -0.12 -3.83 -32.09
C THR A 102 1.23 -4.52 -32.26
#